data_AF-A0A944PHC1-F1
#
_entry.id   AF-A0A944PHC1-F1
#
_cell.length_a   1.000
_cell.length_b   1.000
_cell.length_c   1.000
_cell.angle_alpha   90.00
_cell.angle_beta   90.00
_cell.angle_gamma   90.00
#
_symmetry.space_group_name_H-M   'P 1'
#
loop_
_entity.id
_entity.type
_entity.pdbx_description
1 polymer ?
#
loop_
_entity_poly.entity_id
_entity_poly.type
_entity_poly.pdbx_seq_one_letter_code
_entity_poly.pdbx_strand_id
1 'polypeptide(L)'
;MSDTAEQKPEEDVRQTEITGLLPVLSQLDKTAAELEQLTVAGKEVTTGQIAAYEMEAAHARHLVNAAGVTTQEITDAEQQHRSDGNPGFTGRALDHATHTRHFQPTPSNPTPDREHEQDIDL
;
A
#
# COMPACT_ATOMS: atom_id res chain seq x y z
N MET A 1 -11.57 12.98 -41.66
CA MET A 1 -10.36 12.19 -41.33
C MET A 1 -9.48 13.02 -40.40
N SER A 2 -9.95 13.27 -39.17
CA SER A 2 -9.26 14.13 -38.20
C SER A 2 -9.03 13.48 -36.83
N ASP A 3 -9.48 12.24 -36.61
CA ASP A 3 -9.38 11.58 -35.29
C ASP A 3 -7.97 11.10 -34.91
N THR A 4 -7.07 10.90 -35.89
CA THR A 4 -5.78 10.23 -35.61
C THR A 4 -4.78 11.10 -34.84
N ALA A 5 -4.91 12.43 -34.92
CA ALA A 5 -4.00 13.35 -34.23
C ALA A 5 -4.40 13.63 -32.78
N GLU A 6 -5.69 13.45 -32.44
CA GLU A 6 -6.25 13.74 -31.11
C GLU A 6 -6.17 12.51 -30.18
N GLN A 7 -6.25 11.30 -30.73
CA GLN A 7 -6.12 10.05 -29.96
C GLN A 7 -4.70 9.81 -29.41
N LYS A 8 -3.67 10.23 -30.14
CA LYS A 8 -2.27 9.96 -29.76
C LYS A 8 -1.83 10.72 -28.49
N PRO A 9 -2.15 12.02 -28.32
CA PRO A 9 -1.92 12.73 -27.06
C PRO A 9 -2.64 12.11 -25.86
N GLU A 10 -3.87 11.62 -26.03
CA GLU A 10 -4.64 11.00 -24.94
C GLU A 10 -4.04 9.66 -24.48
N GLU A 11 -3.54 8.86 -25.43
CA GLU A 11 -2.85 7.60 -25.14
C GLU A 11 -1.51 7.83 -24.41
N ASP A 12 -0.73 8.82 -24.83
CA ASP A 12 0.54 9.20 -24.18
C ASP A 12 0.32 9.71 -22.73
N VAL A 13 -0.73 10.53 -22.51
CA VAL A 13 -1.11 10.99 -21.17
C VAL A 13 -1.55 9.81 -20.30
N ARG A 14 -2.39 8.90 -20.84
CA ARG A 14 -2.86 7.72 -20.12
C ARG A 14 -1.71 6.81 -19.69
N GLN A 15 -0.74 6.57 -20.56
CA GLN A 15 0.43 5.75 -20.22
C GLN A 15 1.27 6.40 -19.12
N THR A 16 1.43 7.72 -19.17
CA THR A 16 2.16 8.49 -18.15
C THR A 16 1.49 8.37 -16.78
N GLU A 17 0.16 8.49 -16.72
CA GLU A 17 -0.61 8.29 -15.49
C GLU A 17 -0.40 6.88 -14.93
N ILE A 18 -0.50 5.84 -15.79
CA ILE A 18 -0.29 4.46 -15.36
C ILE A 18 1.13 4.25 -14.81
N THR A 19 2.17 4.75 -15.49
CA THR A 19 3.55 4.67 -15.00
C THR A 19 3.72 5.37 -13.65
N GLY A 20 3.00 6.48 -13.42
CA GLY A 20 2.99 7.16 -12.12
C GLY A 20 2.33 6.36 -10.99
N LEU A 21 1.39 5.47 -11.32
CA LEU A 21 0.69 4.61 -10.35
C LEU A 21 1.54 3.43 -9.88
N LEU A 22 2.38 2.86 -10.74
CA LEU A 22 3.09 1.61 -10.46
C LEU A 22 3.98 1.67 -9.21
N PRO A 23 4.78 2.73 -8.95
CA PRO A 23 5.56 2.83 -7.73
C PRO A 23 4.69 2.88 -6.46
N VAL A 24 3.56 3.58 -6.51
CA VAL A 24 2.64 3.72 -5.38
C VAL A 24 1.98 2.38 -5.08
N LEU A 25 1.51 1.68 -6.10
CA LEU A 25 0.91 0.35 -5.97
C LEU A 25 1.94 -0.68 -5.47
N SER A 26 3.18 -0.61 -5.95
CA SER A 26 4.22 -1.50 -5.44
C SER A 26 4.53 -1.25 -3.97
N GLN A 27 4.59 0.01 -3.54
CA GLN A 27 4.82 0.34 -2.14
C GLN A 27 3.70 -0.19 -1.26
N LEU A 28 2.44 0.01 -1.67
CA LEU A 28 1.28 -0.53 -0.96
C LEU A 28 1.33 -2.06 -0.83
N ASP A 29 1.64 -2.78 -1.91
CA ASP A 29 1.79 -4.24 -1.88
C ASP A 29 2.87 -4.70 -0.89
N LYS A 30 4.03 -4.00 -0.87
CA LYS A 30 5.13 -4.30 0.05
C LYS A 30 4.72 -4.07 1.51
N THR A 31 4.14 -2.91 1.81
CA THR A 31 3.69 -2.57 3.17
C THR A 31 2.64 -3.56 3.66
N ALA A 32 1.68 -3.92 2.81
CA ALA A 32 0.66 -4.91 3.14
C ALA A 32 1.27 -6.29 3.43
N ALA A 33 2.18 -6.76 2.56
CA ALA A 33 2.86 -8.04 2.74
C ALA A 33 3.71 -8.06 4.03
N GLU A 34 4.37 -6.96 4.38
CA GLU A 34 5.14 -6.84 5.62
C GLU A 34 4.22 -6.95 6.85
N LEU A 35 3.11 -6.21 6.87
CA LEU A 35 2.13 -6.29 7.97
C LEU A 35 1.52 -7.69 8.11
N GLU A 36 1.21 -8.36 7.00
CA GLU A 36 0.73 -9.75 7.02
C GLU A 36 1.77 -10.71 7.57
N GLN A 37 3.03 -10.58 7.15
CA GLN A 37 4.13 -11.40 7.66
C GLN A 37 4.38 -11.17 9.15
N LEU A 38 4.35 -9.92 9.62
CA LEU A 38 4.49 -9.60 11.04
C LEU A 38 3.35 -10.22 11.85
N THR A 39 2.11 -10.09 11.37
CA THR A 39 0.91 -10.67 12.00
C THR A 39 1.01 -12.19 12.10
N VAL A 40 1.32 -12.87 10.99
CA VAL A 40 1.44 -14.34 10.94
C VAL A 40 2.59 -14.84 11.82
N ALA A 41 3.71 -14.10 11.87
CA ALA A 41 4.85 -14.43 12.71
C ALA A 41 4.65 -14.11 14.20
N GLY A 42 3.50 -13.53 14.59
CA GLY A 42 3.27 -13.05 15.95
C GLY A 42 4.25 -11.96 16.39
N LYS A 43 4.82 -11.22 15.44
CA LYS A 43 5.74 -10.12 15.70
C LYS A 43 4.96 -8.84 16.02
N GLU A 44 5.69 -7.84 16.51
CA GLU A 44 5.10 -6.55 16.81
C GLU A 44 4.56 -5.88 15.53
N VAL A 45 3.28 -5.51 15.60
CA VAL A 45 2.61 -4.62 14.64
C VAL A 45 2.20 -3.39 15.43
N THR A 46 2.72 -2.23 15.05
CA THR A 46 2.45 -0.96 15.73
C THR A 46 1.27 -0.22 15.11
N THR A 47 0.58 0.62 15.89
CA THR A 47 -0.47 1.52 15.37
C THR A 47 0.05 2.43 14.26
N GLY A 48 1.32 2.85 14.32
CA GLY A 48 1.94 3.69 13.30
C GLY A 48 2.06 2.98 11.95
N GLN A 49 2.47 1.70 11.94
CA GLN A 49 2.54 0.90 10.71
C GLN A 49 1.15 0.66 10.10
N ILE A 50 0.14 0.42 10.94
CA ILE A 50 -1.25 0.26 10.49
C ILE A 50 -1.74 1.56 9.84
N ALA A 51 -1.55 2.71 10.50
CA ALA A 51 -1.97 4.00 9.98
C ALA A 51 -1.25 4.38 8.67
N ALA A 52 0.03 4.04 8.54
CA ALA A 52 0.79 4.25 7.31
C ALA A 52 0.20 3.42 6.15
N TYR A 53 -0.07 2.14 6.37
CA TYR A 53 -0.72 1.28 5.38
C TYR A 53 -2.11 1.79 4.97
N GLU A 54 -2.94 2.21 5.93
CA GLU A 54 -4.27 2.76 5.64
C GLU A 54 -4.19 4.05 4.81
N MET A 55 -3.20 4.91 5.10
CA MET A 55 -2.93 6.12 4.32
C MET A 55 -2.46 5.79 2.91
N GLU A 56 -1.55 4.83 2.75
CA GLU A 56 -1.08 4.35 1.45
C GLU A 56 -2.23 3.76 0.62
N ALA A 57 -3.10 2.95 1.22
CA ALA A 57 -4.27 2.39 0.56
C ALA A 57 -5.25 3.47 0.09
N ALA A 58 -5.53 4.46 0.93
CA ALA A 58 -6.39 5.59 0.59
C ALA A 58 -5.79 6.46 -0.52
N HIS A 59 -4.48 6.70 -0.47
CA HIS A 59 -3.76 7.46 -1.50
C HIS A 59 -3.74 6.72 -2.84
N ALA A 60 -3.43 5.43 -2.85
CA ALA A 60 -3.47 4.60 -4.05
C ALA A 60 -4.86 4.59 -4.69
N ARG A 61 -5.93 4.42 -3.89
CA ARG A 61 -7.32 4.50 -4.36
C ARG A 61 -7.63 5.87 -4.98
N HIS A 62 -7.18 6.96 -4.37
CA HIS A 62 -7.38 8.29 -4.90
C HIS A 62 -6.72 8.46 -6.27
N LEU A 63 -5.46 8.05 -6.42
CA LEU A 63 -4.73 8.17 -7.67
C LEU A 63 -5.34 7.30 -8.78
N VAL A 64 -5.72 6.05 -8.48
CA VAL A 64 -6.39 5.17 -9.45
C VAL A 64 -7.70 5.77 -9.94
N ASN A 65 -8.51 6.33 -9.04
CA ASN A 65 -9.74 7.00 -9.40
C ASN A 65 -9.51 8.29 -10.22
N ALA A 66 -8.44 9.03 -9.90
CA ALA A 66 -8.10 10.28 -10.59
C ALA A 66 -7.54 10.04 -12.00
N ALA A 67 -6.76 8.99 -12.19
CA ALA A 67 -6.17 8.62 -13.48
C ALA A 67 -7.23 8.19 -14.51
N GLY A 68 -8.43 7.78 -14.06
CA GLY A 68 -9.52 7.36 -14.95
C GLY A 68 -9.20 6.11 -15.78
N VAL A 69 -8.23 5.31 -15.33
CA VAL A 69 -7.77 4.08 -15.98
C VAL A 69 -8.43 2.87 -15.34
N THR A 70 -8.56 1.80 -16.12
CA THR A 70 -9.10 0.53 -15.64
C THR A 70 -8.04 -0.29 -14.89
N THR A 71 -8.48 -1.13 -13.96
CA THR A 71 -7.63 -2.13 -13.30
C THR A 71 -6.88 -3.02 -14.30
N GLN A 72 -7.51 -3.35 -15.43
CA GLN A 72 -6.89 -4.16 -16.48
C GLN A 72 -5.71 -3.42 -17.12
N GLU A 73 -5.87 -2.15 -17.47
CA GLU A 73 -4.79 -1.32 -18.05
C GLU A 73 -3.59 -1.19 -17.09
N ILE A 74 -3.86 -1.00 -15.79
CA ILE A 74 -2.80 -0.97 -14.77
C ILE A 74 -2.06 -2.31 -14.68
N THR A 75 -2.80 -3.43 -14.69
CA THR A 75 -2.22 -4.78 -14.58
C THR A 75 -1.42 -5.16 -15.83
N ASP A 76 -1.86 -4.75 -17.00
CA ASP A 76 -1.13 -4.97 -18.26
C ASP A 76 0.16 -4.14 -18.30
N ALA A 77 0.14 -2.93 -17.75
CA ALA A 77 1.33 -2.09 -17.64
C ALA A 77 2.38 -2.66 -16.68
N GLU A 78 1.99 -3.37 -15.62
CA GLU A 78 2.94 -4.11 -14.76
C GLU A 78 3.78 -5.10 -15.58
N GLN A 79 3.16 -5.82 -16.52
CA GLN A 79 3.88 -6.81 -17.33
C GLN A 79 4.97 -6.17 -18.20
N GLN A 80 4.78 -4.90 -18.55
CA GLN A 80 5.68 -4.08 -19.34
C GLN A 80 6.73 -3.37 -18.47
N HIS A 81 6.40 -3.03 -17.22
CA HIS A 81 7.24 -2.35 -16.24
C HIS A 81 7.61 -3.28 -15.06
N ARG A 82 8.48 -4.26 -15.34
CA ARG A 82 8.88 -5.30 -14.36
C ARG A 82 9.78 -4.81 -13.22
N SER A 83 10.16 -3.54 -13.18
CA SER A 83 11.16 -3.01 -12.22
C SER A 83 10.59 -2.66 -10.86
N ASP A 84 9.26 -2.51 -10.73
CA ASP A 84 8.71 -1.75 -9.63
C ASP A 84 8.36 -2.64 -8.42
N GLY A 85 8.04 -3.92 -8.64
CA GLY A 85 7.62 -4.85 -7.59
C GLY A 85 7.66 -6.33 -7.96
N ASN A 86 7.13 -7.17 -7.06
CA ASN A 86 6.97 -8.60 -7.30
C ASN A 86 5.84 -8.84 -8.32
N PRO A 87 5.95 -9.84 -9.21
CA PRO A 87 4.86 -10.15 -10.14
C PRO A 87 3.48 -10.29 -9.46
N GLY A 88 2.48 -9.69 -10.08
CA GLY A 88 1.11 -9.56 -9.60
C GLY A 88 0.92 -8.49 -8.51
N PHE A 89 1.87 -7.57 -8.31
CA PHE A 89 1.74 -6.56 -7.25
C PHE A 89 0.57 -5.61 -7.52
N THR A 90 0.29 -5.26 -8.78
CA THR A 90 -0.80 -4.33 -9.09
C THR A 90 -2.15 -4.90 -8.69
N GLY A 91 -2.40 -6.19 -8.99
CA GLY A 91 -3.63 -6.87 -8.60
C GLY A 91 -3.82 -6.91 -7.07
N ARG A 92 -2.77 -7.27 -6.32
CA ARG A 92 -2.83 -7.27 -4.84
C ARG A 92 -2.98 -5.87 -4.26
N ALA A 93 -2.20 -4.90 -4.75
CA ALA A 93 -2.28 -3.51 -4.30
C ALA A 93 -3.67 -2.89 -4.56
N LEU A 94 -4.27 -3.18 -5.72
CA LEU A 94 -5.62 -2.73 -6.05
C LEU A 94 -6.67 -3.38 -5.15
N ASP A 95 -6.49 -4.64 -4.76
CA ASP A 95 -7.32 -5.27 -3.70
C ASP A 95 -7.17 -4.52 -2.37
N HIS A 96 -5.95 -4.18 -1.93
CA HIS A 96 -5.76 -3.40 -0.70
C HIS A 96 -6.32 -1.97 -0.79
N ALA A 97 -6.24 -1.33 -1.96
CA ALA A 97 -6.78 0.00 -2.19
C ALA A 97 -8.33 0.03 -2.19
N THR A 98 -8.97 -1.05 -2.64
CA THR A 98 -10.44 -1.14 -2.74
C THR A 98 -11.09 -1.86 -1.55
N HIS A 99 -10.40 -2.84 -0.99
CA HIS A 99 -10.80 -3.68 0.15
C HIS A 99 -9.70 -3.63 1.22
N THR A 100 -9.47 -2.44 1.77
CA THR A 100 -8.43 -2.24 2.80
C THR A 100 -8.65 -3.18 3.98
N ARG A 101 -7.69 -4.09 4.19
CA ARG A 101 -7.69 -5.03 5.31
C ARG A 101 -7.50 -4.31 6.65
N HIS A 102 -8.04 -4.88 7.71
CA HIS A 102 -7.84 -4.39 9.07
C HIS A 102 -6.78 -5.22 9.78
N PHE A 103 -5.78 -4.54 10.31
CA PHE A 103 -4.76 -5.11 11.19
C PHE A 103 -5.05 -4.70 12.63
N GLN A 104 -4.62 -5.54 13.58
CA GLN A 104 -4.68 -5.21 15.00
C GLN A 104 -3.26 -4.96 15.51
N PRO A 105 -3.04 -3.93 16.33
CA PRO A 105 -1.75 -3.74 16.96
C PRO A 105 -1.48 -4.91 17.89
N THR A 106 -0.25 -5.41 17.87
CA THR A 106 0.18 -6.42 18.84
C THR A 106 0.21 -5.73 20.21
N PRO A 107 -0.46 -6.27 21.25
CA PRO A 107 -0.42 -5.67 22.56
C PRO A 107 1.04 -5.59 23.02
N SER A 108 1.48 -4.41 23.44
CA SER A 108 2.77 -4.25 24.08
C SER A 108 2.80 -5.21 25.27
N ASN A 109 3.81 -6.09 25.34
CA ASN A 109 4.02 -6.86 26.55
C ASN A 109 4.08 -5.86 27.71
N PRO A 110 3.28 -6.04 28.77
CA PRO A 110 3.38 -5.14 29.91
C PRO A 110 4.83 -5.17 30.37
N THR A 111 5.52 -4.03 30.32
CA THR A 111 6.73 -3.88 31.11
C THR A 111 6.31 -4.24 32.53
N PRO A 112 6.98 -5.20 33.20
CA PRO A 112 6.72 -5.41 34.61
C PRO A 112 7.03 -4.08 35.28
N ASP A 113 5.95 -3.41 35.70
CA ASP A 113 6.02 -2.22 36.51
C ASP A 113 6.80 -2.65 37.75
N ARG A 114 8.04 -2.16 37.89
CA ARG A 114 8.80 -2.35 39.12
C ARG A 114 8.19 -1.43 40.16
N GLU A 115 7.00 -1.79 40.62
CA GLU A 115 6.51 -1.35 41.92
C GLU A 115 7.20 -2.24 42.98
N HIS A 116 7.81 -1.56 43.97
CA HIS A 116 8.44 -2.06 45.20
C HIS A 116 9.97 -2.19 45.23
N GLU A 117 10.60 -1.14 45.78
CA GLU A 117 11.70 -1.15 46.76
C GLU A 117 12.01 0.35 47.06
N GLN A 118 11.97 0.96 48.25
CA GLN A 118 11.89 0.53 49.65
C GLN A 118 11.34 1.70 50.49
N ASP A 119 10.68 1.36 51.61
CA ASP A 119 10.40 2.26 52.72
C ASP A 119 11.62 3.13 53.06
N ILE A 120 11.44 4.46 53.07
CA ILE A 120 12.38 5.37 53.73
C ILE A 120 11.72 5.82 55.03
N ASP A 121 12.07 5.14 56.13
CA ASP A 121 11.86 5.63 57.48
C ASP A 121 12.71 6.90 57.67
N LEU A 122 12.06 8.03 58.00
CA LEU A 122 12.68 9.26 58.51
C LEU A 122 11.88 9.81 59.68
#